data_AF-A0A0L7KSG7-F1
#
_entry.id   AF-A0A0L7KSG7-F1
#
_cell.length_a   1.000
_cell.length_b   1.000
_cell.length_c   1.000
_cell.angle_alpha   90.00
_cell.angle_beta   90.00
_cell.angle_gamma   90.00
#
_symmetry.space_group_name_H-M   'P 1'
#
loop_
_entity.id
_entity.type
_entity.pdbx_description
1 polymer ?
#
loop_
_entity_poly.entity_id
_entity_poly.type
_entity_poly.pdbx_seq_one_letter_code
_entity_poly.pdbx_strand_id
1 'polypeptide(L)'
;APAMVSFPHFYLGDPKLREDVIGLKPDPARHETLQINMQVKKTNMYTSMSYLDEGLILPVAWIEMGVEELPQSLKSLVYHGTYTTAAIQLGLTVICVVSLIVSSICLFLLIVQRRRKPCATLKKIPAELMNTTFQSNQSEQKEFKNKNAK
;
A
#
# COMPACT_ATOMS: atom_id res chain seq x y z
N ALA A 1 11.36 -19.21 9.35
CA ALA A 1 12.18 -20.32 9.85
C ALA A 1 13.64 -20.06 9.47
N PRO A 2 14.65 -20.49 10.26
CA PRO A 2 16.07 -20.30 9.96
C PRO A 2 16.54 -21.30 8.88
N ALA A 3 15.90 -21.26 7.72
CA ALA A 3 16.24 -22.08 6.57
C ALA A 3 17.28 -21.36 5.70
N MET A 4 18.32 -22.07 5.28
CA MET A 4 19.39 -21.56 4.44
C MET A 4 19.53 -22.42 3.20
N VAL A 5 19.91 -21.80 2.08
CA VAL A 5 20.14 -22.50 0.82
C VAL A 5 21.65 -22.58 0.56
N SER A 6 22.15 -23.77 0.26
CA SER A 6 23.55 -24.00 -0.12
C SER A 6 23.66 -24.92 -1.32
N PHE A 7 24.86 -25.04 -1.86
CA PHE A 7 25.17 -26.13 -2.78
C PHE A 7 25.14 -27.49 -2.05
N PRO A 8 24.89 -28.58 -2.79
CA PRO A 8 24.90 -29.93 -2.25
C PRO A 8 26.22 -30.23 -1.56
N HIS A 9 26.14 -30.93 -0.43
CA HIS A 9 27.29 -31.30 0.38
C HIS A 9 28.21 -30.14 0.78
N PHE A 10 27.68 -28.91 0.84
CA PHE A 10 28.46 -27.70 1.09
C PHE A 10 29.67 -27.58 0.17
N TYR A 11 29.55 -28.00 -1.10
CA TYR A 11 30.64 -27.99 -2.08
C TYR A 11 31.38 -26.63 -2.16
N LEU A 12 30.62 -25.54 -2.13
CA LEU A 12 31.12 -24.15 -2.06
C LEU A 12 30.96 -23.50 -0.67
N GLY A 13 30.55 -24.27 0.34
CA GLY A 13 30.44 -23.80 1.72
C GLY A 13 31.77 -23.89 2.47
N ASP A 14 31.80 -23.29 3.65
CA ASP A 14 32.94 -23.32 4.58
C ASP A 14 33.36 -24.78 4.89
N PRO A 15 34.67 -25.12 4.81
CA PRO A 15 35.18 -26.45 5.15
C PRO A 15 34.70 -26.99 6.51
N LYS A 16 34.52 -26.11 7.50
CA LYS A 16 34.07 -26.50 8.85
C LYS A 16 32.70 -27.20 8.83
N LEU A 17 31.81 -26.78 7.94
CA LEU A 17 30.47 -27.38 7.79
C LEU A 17 30.51 -28.81 7.25
N ARG A 18 31.64 -29.22 6.65
CA ARG A 18 31.83 -30.57 6.11
C ARG A 18 32.38 -31.53 7.16
N GLU A 19 33.07 -30.99 8.16
CA GLU A 19 33.65 -31.76 9.27
C GLU A 19 32.58 -32.12 10.31
N ASP A 20 31.60 -31.23 10.51
CA ASP A 20 30.50 -31.41 11.46
C ASP A 20 29.49 -32.51 11.04
N VAL A 21 29.51 -32.96 9.77
CA VAL A 21 28.54 -33.93 9.22
C VAL A 21 29.25 -35.06 8.47
N ILE A 22 29.15 -36.28 9.01
CA ILE A 22 29.73 -37.48 8.41
C ILE A 22 28.89 -37.93 7.20
N GLY A 23 29.56 -38.23 6.07
CA GLY A 23 28.92 -38.81 4.87
C GLY A 23 28.74 -37.83 3.70
N LEU A 24 29.26 -36.61 3.80
CA LEU A 24 29.23 -35.65 2.70
C LEU A 24 30.24 -36.03 1.60
N LYS A 25 29.76 -36.17 0.37
CA LYS A 25 30.59 -36.45 -0.82
C LYS A 25 30.28 -35.41 -1.90
N PRO A 26 30.96 -34.26 -1.89
CA PRO A 26 30.73 -33.22 -2.89
C PRO A 26 31.17 -33.73 -4.27
N ASP A 27 30.27 -33.63 -5.25
CA ASP A 27 30.54 -33.97 -6.65
C ASP A 27 30.40 -32.72 -7.52
N PRO A 28 31.49 -32.23 -8.14
CA PRO A 28 31.50 -31.04 -8.98
C PRO A 28 30.77 -31.21 -10.32
N ALA A 29 30.32 -32.43 -10.68
CA ALA A 29 29.55 -32.65 -11.90
C ALA A 29 28.03 -32.43 -11.70
N ARG A 30 27.54 -32.39 -10.45
CA ARG A 30 26.11 -32.32 -10.11
C ARG A 30 25.73 -30.96 -9.56
N HIS A 31 25.79 -29.94 -10.42
CA HIS A 31 25.57 -28.54 -10.03
C HIS A 31 24.13 -28.05 -10.13
N GLU A 32 23.19 -28.89 -10.56
CA GLU A 32 21.80 -28.49 -10.83
C GLU A 32 20.89 -28.63 -9.61
N THR A 33 21.43 -28.93 -8.42
CA THR A 33 20.62 -29.22 -7.23
C THR A 33 20.88 -28.20 -6.12
N LEU A 34 19.82 -27.73 -5.46
CA LEU A 34 19.89 -26.79 -4.33
C LEU A 34 19.65 -27.54 -3.03
N GLN A 35 20.50 -27.35 -2.03
CA GLN A 35 20.35 -27.96 -0.71
C GLN A 35 19.68 -26.98 0.25
N ILE A 36 18.58 -27.41 0.88
CA ILE A 36 17.95 -26.72 1.99
C ILE A 36 18.58 -27.22 3.29
N ASN A 37 19.06 -26.27 4.08
CA ASN A 37 19.67 -26.49 5.37
C ASN A 37 18.85 -25.83 6.47
N MET A 38 18.89 -26.42 7.66
CA MET A 38 18.28 -25.86 8.85
C MET A 38 19.31 -25.73 9.95
N GLN A 39 19.40 -24.54 10.54
CA GLN A 39 20.27 -24.32 11.69
C GLN A 39 19.57 -24.75 12.99
N VAL A 40 20.26 -25.55 13.79
CA VAL A 40 19.82 -25.95 15.13
C VAL A 40 20.08 -24.79 16.08
N LYS A 41 18.99 -24.22 16.61
CA LYS A 41 19.04 -23.22 17.69
C LYS A 41 18.48 -23.82 18.96
N LYS A 42 19.33 -23.98 19.96
CA LYS A 42 18.89 -24.47 21.28
C LYS A 42 18.11 -23.37 21.99
N THR A 43 17.05 -23.76 22.68
CA THR A 43 16.37 -22.92 23.64
C THR A 43 16.23 -23.72 24.94
N ASN A 44 16.30 -23.05 26.09
CA ASN A 44 16.24 -23.69 27.40
C ASN A 44 14.95 -24.47 27.69
N MET A 45 13.98 -24.43 26.77
CA MET A 45 12.66 -25.07 26.90
C MET A 45 12.64 -26.51 26.36
N TYR A 46 13.59 -26.93 25.53
CA TYR A 46 13.58 -28.25 24.87
C TYR A 46 14.85 -29.06 25.15
N THR A 47 14.81 -29.90 26.20
CA THR A 47 15.92 -30.80 26.60
C THR A 47 16.23 -31.89 25.57
N SER A 48 15.26 -32.24 24.73
CA SER A 48 15.40 -33.28 23.69
C SER A 48 16.37 -32.92 22.56
N MET A 49 16.92 -31.69 22.49
CA MET A 49 17.98 -31.31 21.54
C MET A 49 19.37 -31.21 22.20
N SER A 50 19.53 -31.74 23.41
CA SER A 50 20.81 -31.70 24.15
C SER A 50 21.95 -32.45 23.46
N TYR A 51 21.65 -33.45 22.63
CA TYR A 51 22.63 -34.26 21.91
C TYR A 51 23.14 -33.64 20.59
N LEU A 52 22.50 -32.58 20.09
CA LEU A 52 22.95 -31.85 18.90
C LEU A 52 23.74 -30.62 19.34
N ASP A 53 24.73 -30.18 18.58
CA ASP A 53 25.47 -28.96 18.91
C ASP A 53 24.68 -27.69 18.61
N GLU A 54 24.94 -26.63 19.38
CA GLU A 54 24.30 -25.33 19.14
C GLU A 54 24.92 -24.67 17.89
N GLY A 55 24.09 -24.23 16.96
CA GLY A 55 24.54 -23.63 15.70
C GLY A 55 24.86 -24.65 14.60
N LEU A 56 24.69 -25.95 14.85
CA LEU A 56 24.87 -27.01 13.86
C LEU A 56 23.93 -26.80 12.66
N ILE A 57 24.48 -26.90 11.44
CA ILE A 57 23.71 -26.74 10.21
C ILE A 57 23.42 -28.13 9.63
N LEU A 58 22.16 -28.53 9.70
CA LEU A 58 21.72 -29.84 9.21
C LEU A 58 21.23 -29.73 7.76
N PRO A 59 21.75 -30.55 6.83
CA PRO A 59 21.16 -30.70 5.51
C PRO A 59 19.82 -31.45 5.66
N VAL A 60 18.72 -30.81 5.27
CA VAL A 60 17.37 -31.40 5.43
C VAL A 60 16.90 -32.04 4.12
N ALA A 61 17.06 -31.33 3.01
CA ALA A 61 16.60 -31.79 1.70
C ALA A 61 17.45 -31.21 0.58
N TRP A 62 17.54 -31.93 -0.54
CA TRP A 62 18.06 -31.42 -1.81
C TRP A 62 16.94 -31.35 -2.83
N ILE A 63 16.87 -30.24 -3.55
CA ILE A 63 15.95 -30.00 -4.65
C ILE A 63 16.76 -30.12 -5.93
N GLU A 64 16.48 -31.14 -6.73
CA GLU A 64 17.06 -31.26 -8.05
C GLU A 64 16.28 -30.35 -9.00
N MET A 65 16.91 -29.27 -9.48
CA MET A 65 16.32 -28.41 -10.50
C MET A 65 16.61 -29.02 -11.87
N GLY A 66 16.04 -30.19 -12.14
CA GLY A 66 16.00 -30.72 -13.50
C GLY A 66 15.24 -29.74 -14.39
N VAL A 67 15.87 -29.30 -15.48
CA VAL A 67 15.26 -28.38 -16.47
C VAL A 67 14.03 -29.01 -17.16
N GLU A 68 13.74 -30.29 -16.90
CA GLU A 68 12.49 -30.95 -17.28
C GLU A 68 11.34 -30.57 -16.32
N GLU A 69 10.85 -29.36 -16.53
CA GLU A 69 9.55 -28.87 -16.05
C GLU A 69 9.30 -28.93 -14.54
N LEU A 70 9.61 -27.82 -13.85
CA LEU A 70 9.03 -27.50 -12.54
C LEU A 70 7.51 -27.85 -12.56
N PRO A 71 6.98 -28.68 -11.63
CA PRO A 71 5.60 -29.11 -11.67
C PRO A 71 4.67 -27.90 -11.74
N GLN A 72 3.63 -27.98 -12.57
CA GLN A 72 2.78 -26.81 -12.90
C GLN A 72 2.23 -26.11 -11.65
N SER A 73 2.01 -26.85 -10.57
CA SER A 73 1.62 -26.32 -9.26
C SER A 73 2.65 -25.35 -8.67
N LEU A 74 3.94 -25.68 -8.72
CA LEU A 74 5.03 -24.83 -8.23
C LEU A 74 5.28 -23.65 -9.18
N LYS A 75 5.17 -23.86 -10.50
CA LYS A 75 5.22 -22.75 -11.47
C LYS A 75 4.12 -21.74 -11.20
N SER A 76 2.90 -22.22 -10.97
CA SER A 76 1.74 -21.38 -10.65
C SER A 76 1.92 -20.67 -9.30
N LEU A 77 2.41 -21.37 -8.27
CA LEU A 77 2.63 -20.77 -6.96
C LEU A 77 3.73 -19.71 -6.97
N VAL A 78 4.83 -19.95 -7.67
CA VAL A 78 5.92 -18.97 -7.82
C VAL A 78 5.47 -17.82 -8.72
N TYR A 79 4.74 -18.09 -9.80
CA TYR A 79 4.21 -17.04 -10.68
C TYR A 79 3.22 -16.15 -9.94
N HIS A 80 2.24 -16.71 -9.24
CA HIS A 80 1.35 -15.94 -8.38
C HIS A 80 2.11 -15.25 -7.25
N GLY A 81 3.01 -15.94 -6.54
CA GLY A 81 3.79 -15.34 -5.47
C GLY A 81 4.64 -14.14 -5.90
N THR A 82 5.27 -14.21 -7.08
CA THR A 82 6.19 -13.17 -7.56
C THR A 82 5.46 -12.08 -8.33
N TYR A 83 4.58 -12.45 -9.27
CA TYR A 83 3.88 -11.51 -10.14
C TYR A 83 2.71 -10.82 -9.43
N THR A 84 1.95 -11.54 -8.59
CA THR A 84 0.85 -10.94 -7.84
C THR A 84 1.36 -9.98 -6.77
N THR A 85 2.46 -10.29 -6.07
CA THR A 85 3.01 -9.40 -5.03
C THR A 85 3.54 -8.09 -5.63
N ALA A 86 4.32 -8.17 -6.72
CA ALA A 86 4.86 -6.97 -7.38
C ALA A 86 3.74 -6.09 -7.98
N ALA A 87 2.74 -6.70 -8.62
CA ALA A 87 1.61 -5.99 -9.19
C ALA A 87 0.71 -5.36 -8.11
N ILE A 88 0.46 -6.06 -6.99
CA ILE A 88 -0.33 -5.53 -5.89
C ILE A 88 0.37 -4.33 -5.25
N GLN A 89 1.69 -4.39 -5.04
CA GLN A 89 2.40 -3.29 -4.40
C GLN A 89 2.38 -2.01 -5.25
N LEU A 90 2.54 -2.15 -6.57
CA LEU A 90 2.43 -1.01 -7.50
C LEU A 90 0.99 -0.51 -7.60
N GLY A 91 0.01 -1.42 -7.73
CA GLY A 91 -1.40 -1.06 -7.81
C GLY A 91 -1.89 -0.36 -6.55
N LEU A 92 -1.58 -0.89 -5.37
CA LEU A 92 -2.00 -0.36 -4.09
C LEU A 92 -1.41 1.03 -3.84
N THR A 93 -0.11 1.22 -4.09
CA THR A 93 0.53 2.53 -3.88
C THR A 93 -0.05 3.58 -4.81
N VAL A 94 -0.25 3.28 -6.09
CA VAL A 94 -0.86 4.21 -7.06
C VAL A 94 -2.29 4.55 -6.66
N ILE A 95 -3.12 3.56 -6.31
CA ILE A 95 -4.51 3.79 -5.90
C ILE A 95 -4.59 4.65 -4.63
N CYS A 96 -3.72 4.41 -3.65
CA CYS A 96 -3.63 5.21 -2.43
C CYS A 96 -3.20 6.66 -2.71
N VAL A 97 -2.21 6.88 -3.56
CA VAL A 97 -1.75 8.23 -3.91
C VAL A 97 -2.85 9.00 -4.63
N VAL A 98 -3.51 8.37 -5.61
CA VAL A 98 -4.61 8.99 -6.35
C VAL A 98 -5.78 9.33 -5.41
N SER A 99 -6.17 8.42 -4.50
CA SER A 99 -7.27 8.67 -3.58
C SER A 99 -6.97 9.81 -2.60
N LEU A 100 -5.73 9.94 -2.12
CA LEU A 100 -5.30 11.06 -1.29
C LEU A 100 -5.33 12.39 -2.05
N ILE A 101 -4.86 12.41 -3.29
CA ILE A 101 -4.90 13.62 -4.13
C ILE A 101 -6.36 14.04 -4.38
N VAL A 102 -7.23 13.11 -4.76
CA VAL A 102 -8.65 13.40 -5.00
C VAL A 102 -9.34 13.89 -3.73
N SER A 103 -9.08 13.25 -2.59
CA SER A 103 -9.62 13.69 -1.29
C SER A 103 -9.15 15.09 -0.91
N SER A 104 -7.86 15.37 -1.08
CA SER A 104 -7.27 16.68 -0.80
C SER A 104 -7.87 17.78 -1.69
N ILE A 105 -8.00 17.52 -3.00
CA ILE A 105 -8.63 18.44 -3.95
C ILE A 105 -10.11 18.66 -3.56
N CYS A 106 -10.85 17.60 -3.25
CA CYS A 106 -12.24 17.69 -2.81
C CYS A 106 -12.37 18.58 -1.55
N LEU A 107 -11.53 18.34 -0.55
CA LEU A 107 -11.51 19.15 0.68
C LEU A 107 -11.17 20.62 0.39
N PHE A 108 -10.17 20.87 -0.46
CA PHE A 108 -9.77 22.21 -0.85
C PHE A 108 -10.90 22.96 -1.57
N LEU A 109 -11.57 22.31 -2.53
CA LEU A 109 -12.73 22.88 -3.22
C LEU A 109 -13.86 23.18 -2.24
N LEU A 110 -14.16 22.28 -1.30
CA LEU A 110 -15.16 22.53 -0.26
C LEU A 110 -14.78 23.71 0.65
N ILE A 111 -13.51 23.88 1.00
CA ILE A 111 -13.04 25.02 1.80
C ILE A 111 -13.19 26.33 0.99
N VAL A 112 -12.76 26.36 -0.27
CA VAL A 112 -12.90 27.55 -1.13
C VAL A 112 -14.38 27.89 -1.34
N GLN A 113 -15.24 26.90 -1.58
CA GLN A 113 -16.69 27.11 -1.70
C GLN A 113 -17.31 27.57 -0.38
N ARG A 114 -16.84 27.07 0.77
CA ARG A 114 -17.27 27.53 2.10
C ARG A 114 -16.84 28.97 2.38
N ARG A 115 -15.66 29.38 1.92
CA ARG A 115 -15.20 30.78 1.95
C ARG A 115 -15.96 31.68 0.98
N ARG A 116 -16.52 31.11 -0.10
CA ARG A 116 -17.36 31.78 -1.10
C ARG A 116 -18.85 31.77 -0.76
N LYS A 117 -19.28 31.27 0.41
CA LYS A 117 -20.66 31.50 0.85
C LYS A 117 -20.92 33.02 0.78
N PRO A 118 -21.98 33.43 0.05
CA PRO A 118 -22.13 34.78 -0.45
C PRO A 118 -22.27 35.77 0.70
N CYS A 119 -21.43 36.81 0.71
CA CYS A 119 -21.88 38.11 1.22
C CYS A 119 -23.24 38.36 0.58
N ALA A 120 -24.24 38.56 1.44
CA ALA A 120 -25.65 38.68 1.12
C ALA A 120 -25.88 39.30 -0.26
N THR A 121 -26.65 38.61 -1.09
CA THR A 121 -27.23 39.18 -2.31
C THR A 121 -28.07 40.39 -1.91
N LEU A 122 -27.46 41.57 -1.86
CA LEU A 122 -28.20 42.82 -1.76
C LEU A 122 -28.87 42.96 -3.12
N LYS A 123 -30.15 42.59 -3.16
CA LYS A 123 -31.06 42.91 -4.26
C LYS A 123 -30.93 44.42 -4.47
N LYS A 124 -30.12 44.84 -5.44
CA LYS A 124 -30.14 46.22 -5.94
C LYS A 124 -31.53 46.39 -6.51
N ILE A 125 -32.44 46.90 -5.68
CA ILE A 125 -33.65 47.52 -6.18
C ILE A 125 -33.13 48.64 -7.09
N PRO A 126 -33.45 48.62 -8.40
CA PRO A 126 -33.02 49.69 -9.27
C PRO A 126 -33.58 51.00 -8.69
N ALA A 127 -32.70 51.98 -8.46
CA ALA A 127 -33.06 53.27 -7.86
C ALA A 127 -34.20 53.97 -8.62
N GLU A 128 -34.39 53.61 -9.90
CA GLU A 128 -35.52 53.96 -10.75
C GLU A 128 -36.87 53.59 -10.14
N LEU A 129 -37.05 52.37 -9.63
CA LEU A 129 -38.33 51.94 -9.04
C LEU A 129 -38.63 52.68 -7.74
N MET A 130 -37.60 53.00 -6.95
CA MET A 130 -37.75 53.73 -5.70
C MET A 130 -38.07 55.21 -5.93
N ASN A 131 -37.54 55.81 -7.01
CA ASN A 131 -37.81 57.21 -7.36
C ASN A 131 -39.24 57.39 -7.88
N THR A 132 -39.75 56.44 -8.67
CA THR A 132 -41.12 56.47 -9.19
C THR A 132 -42.16 56.32 -8.08
N THR A 133 -41.92 55.42 -7.10
CA THR A 133 -42.80 55.29 -5.93
C THR A 133 -42.73 56.50 -5.00
N PHE A 134 -41.58 57.16 -4.89
CA PHE A 134 -41.46 58.39 -4.10
C PHE A 134 -42.20 59.57 -4.75
N GLN A 135 -42.16 59.68 -6.07
CA GLN A 135 -42.87 60.71 -6.83
C GLN A 135 -44.39 60.51 -6.77
N SER A 136 -44.88 59.27 -6.97
CA SER A 136 -46.33 58.98 -6.88
C SER A 136 -46.90 59.31 -5.48
N ASN A 137 -46.18 58.90 -4.43
CA ASN A 137 -46.57 59.16 -3.05
C ASN A 137 -46.54 60.67 -2.69
N GLN A 138 -45.62 61.46 -3.27
CA GLN A 138 -45.62 62.91 -3.08
C GLN A 138 -46.77 63.61 -3.81
N SER A 139 -47.16 63.16 -5.00
CA SER A 139 -48.32 63.72 -5.71
C SER A 139 -49.63 63.46 -4.96
N GLU A 140 -49.84 62.24 -4.45
CA GLU A 140 -51.06 61.90 -3.71
C GLU A 140 -51.19 62.68 -2.38
N GLN A 141 -50.07 62.87 -1.66
CA GLN A 141 -50.05 63.69 -0.44
C GLN A 141 -50.37 65.17 -0.69
N LYS A 142 -49.92 65.73 -1.82
CA LYS A 142 -50.24 67.11 -2.21
C LYS A 142 -51.72 67.25 -2.60
N GLU A 143 -52.27 66.27 -3.30
CA GLU A 143 -53.69 66.26 -3.65
C GLU A 143 -54.60 66.10 -2.42
N PHE A 144 -54.21 65.24 -1.47
CA PHE A 144 -54.93 65.07 -0.21
C PHE A 144 -54.90 66.32 0.67
N LYS A 145 -53.76 67.02 0.76
CA LYS A 145 -53.69 68.31 1.47
C LYS A 145 -54.57 69.38 0.83
N ASN A 146 -54.65 69.42 -0.50
CA ASN A 146 -55.45 70.41 -1.21
C ASN A 146 -56.97 70.17 -1.04
N LYS A 147 -57.41 68.91 -0.95
CA LYS A 147 -58.82 68.55 -0.71
C LYS A 147 -59.31 68.83 0.71
N ASN A 148 -58.41 68.90 1.69
CA ASN A 148 -58.74 69.15 3.11
C ASN A 148 -58.50 70.61 3.55
N ALA A 149 -58.06 71.49 2.64
CA ALA A 149 -57.79 72.90 2.91
C ALA A 149 -58.90 73.85 2.42
N LYS A 150 -60.07 73.31 2.08
CA LYS A 150 -61.26 74.02 1.60
C LYS A 150 -62.47 73.62 2.44
#